data_AF-A0A8H4TXK6-F1
#
_entry.id   AF-A0A8H4TXK6-F1
#
_cell.length_a   1.000
_cell.length_b   1.000
_cell.length_c   1.000
_cell.angle_alpha   90.00
_cell.angle_beta   90.00
_cell.angle_gamma   90.00
#
_symmetry.space_group_name_H-M   'P 1'
#
loop_
_entity.id
_entity.type
_entity.pdbx_description
1 polymer ?
#
loop_
_entity_poly.entity_id
_entity_poly.type
_entity_poly.pdbx_seq_one_letter_code
_entity_poly.pdbx_strand_id
1 'polypeptide(L)'
;NQVVHDLSGFDVLVSRCPAHLPSDIQKVKAVFKTELRQLKDVIVFSSLGKESLANKLSGGDYDGDRAWVCWDPNIVNNFRGAEVPPTPSFERYFQPNVQTAGSLMSHGGKPYFLDTLLEKVFEFHLSPSMVGICTAYKEGLSYQEGSVGSETIVSLSFLLGKLVDQEKSGFEFDDAVWCRFREEECGDKPFVQRPAYKRGDMASMATSNHIIDFLTLYMHERVEGALTEFSRYQMASKHDSDGPGLTTFDVDLASYWNNFEKHAKESTAQCDPSSCWLAELSSNLCRDIDACASHWSRAMASKGDYLAKVLAVYEQWSNISPSAREDSPVATTVTSLFSKQTCFSKALSDWELLKASLTFKRYHRRSWFVWQIAGRQLQFIKACSVRDTGSDASLAPFPVVPSIYNILRPKIRGVGKLLSHQTEEDLGDDEYNI
;
A
#
# COMPACT_ATOMS: atom_id res chain seq x y z
N ASN A 1 28.86 20.95 13.30
CA ASN A 1 28.55 19.51 13.17
C ASN A 1 28.30 19.17 11.72
N GLN A 2 29.35 18.74 11.01
CA GLN A 2 29.24 18.23 9.64
C GLN A 2 28.54 16.87 9.72
N VAL A 3 27.34 16.76 9.14
CA VAL A 3 26.67 15.47 8.99
C VAL A 3 27.58 14.63 8.10
N VAL A 4 28.16 13.57 8.66
CA VAL A 4 29.00 12.65 7.89
C VAL A 4 28.07 11.87 6.98
N HIS A 5 28.02 12.24 5.70
CA HIS A 5 27.22 11.56 4.68
C HIS A 5 27.88 10.26 4.19
N ASP A 6 29.09 9.96 4.65
CA ASP A 6 29.97 8.94 4.10
C ASP A 6 30.16 7.78 5.09
N LEU A 7 30.05 6.53 4.61
CA LEU A 7 30.34 5.33 5.40
C LEU A 7 31.86 5.05 5.37
N SER A 8 32.53 5.10 6.53
CA SER A 8 33.98 4.86 6.60
C SER A 8 34.43 4.33 7.96
N GLY A 9 35.37 3.38 7.95
CA GLY A 9 36.09 2.95 9.14
C GLY A 9 35.46 1.77 9.89
N PHE A 10 34.38 1.19 9.39
CA PHE A 10 33.69 0.06 9.99
C PHE A 10 33.34 -1.01 8.95
N ASP A 11 33.02 -2.21 9.44
CA ASP A 11 32.58 -3.31 8.59
C ASP A 11 31.13 -3.12 8.16
N VAL A 12 30.80 -3.61 6.97
CA VAL A 12 29.46 -3.63 6.40
C VAL A 12 29.20 -4.99 5.77
N LEU A 13 27.93 -5.38 5.66
CA LEU A 13 27.51 -6.52 4.86
C LEU A 13 27.06 -6.02 3.49
N VAL A 14 27.47 -6.76 2.46
CA VAL A 14 26.98 -6.57 1.10
C VAL A 14 26.42 -7.90 0.58
N SER A 15 25.30 -7.83 -0.13
CA SER A 15 24.64 -8.98 -0.75
C SER A 15 23.93 -8.55 -2.01
N ARG A 16 23.61 -9.51 -2.87
CA ARG A 16 22.61 -9.35 -3.92
C ARG A 16 21.36 -10.16 -3.57
N CYS A 17 20.21 -9.73 -4.09
CA CYS A 17 18.98 -10.48 -3.93
C CYS A 17 18.67 -11.25 -5.22
N PRO A 18 18.38 -12.56 -5.16
CA PRO A 18 18.36 -13.41 -3.97
C PRO A 18 19.77 -13.84 -3.51
N ALA A 19 19.93 -14.10 -2.21
CA ALA A 19 21.10 -14.77 -1.65
C ALA A 19 20.75 -16.25 -1.40
N HIS A 20 21.40 -17.16 -2.11
CA HIS A 20 21.14 -18.60 -2.03
C HIS A 20 22.23 -19.36 -1.30
N LEU A 21 23.49 -18.99 -1.54
CA LEU A 21 24.63 -19.58 -0.85
C LEU A 21 24.93 -18.81 0.44
N PRO A 22 25.48 -19.46 1.48
CA PRO A 22 26.01 -18.77 2.66
C PRO A 22 27.06 -17.70 2.30
N SER A 23 27.78 -17.88 1.19
CA SER A 23 28.77 -16.95 0.67
C SER A 23 28.18 -15.78 -0.11
N ASP A 24 26.89 -15.78 -0.47
CA ASP A 24 26.31 -14.68 -1.26
C ASP A 24 26.21 -13.36 -0.47
N ILE A 25 26.37 -13.44 0.86
CA ILE A 25 26.52 -12.29 1.75
C ILE A 25 27.99 -12.20 2.14
N GLN A 26 28.62 -11.06 1.86
CA GLN A 26 30.02 -10.81 2.14
C GLN A 26 30.17 -9.70 3.18
N LYS A 27 31.04 -9.93 4.17
CA LYS A 27 31.45 -8.89 5.13
C LYS A 27 32.69 -8.20 4.61
N VAL A 28 32.62 -6.89 4.43
CA VAL A 28 33.69 -6.06 3.86
C VAL A 28 33.88 -4.80 4.68
N LYS A 29 35.04 -4.16 4.54
CA LYS A 29 35.35 -2.91 5.24
C LYS A 29 34.92 -1.72 4.40
N ALA A 30 34.05 -0.85 4.94
CA ALA A 30 33.72 0.42 4.31
C ALA A 30 34.89 1.40 4.48
N VAL A 31 35.41 1.90 3.37
CA VAL A 31 36.52 2.86 3.34
C VAL A 31 36.16 4.00 2.39
N PHE A 32 36.03 5.21 2.94
CA PHE A 32 35.83 6.39 2.12
C PHE A 32 37.13 6.80 1.41
N LYS A 33 37.02 7.08 0.11
CA LYS A 33 38.09 7.56 -0.75
C LYS A 33 37.71 8.93 -1.29
N THR A 34 38.47 9.96 -0.94
CA THR A 34 38.18 11.36 -1.31
C THR A 34 38.12 11.53 -2.83
N GLU A 35 38.91 10.75 -3.57
CA GLU A 35 38.97 10.70 -5.03
C GLU A 35 37.62 10.28 -5.65
N LEU A 36 36.79 9.54 -4.90
CA LEU A 36 35.50 9.03 -5.35
C LEU A 36 34.31 9.84 -4.81
N ARG A 37 34.54 10.95 -4.09
CA ARG A 37 33.50 11.75 -3.41
C ARG A 37 32.37 12.26 -4.33
N GLN A 38 32.66 12.39 -5.62
CA GLN A 38 31.67 12.81 -6.62
C GLN A 38 30.65 11.72 -6.96
N LEU A 39 30.98 10.44 -6.72
CA LEU A 39 30.10 9.30 -6.91
C LEU A 39 29.18 9.19 -5.69
N LYS A 40 27.91 9.56 -5.87
CA LYS A 40 26.89 9.57 -4.81
C LYS A 40 25.81 8.54 -5.12
N ASP A 41 25.15 8.06 -4.07
CA ASP A 41 24.05 7.10 -4.14
C ASP A 41 24.42 5.79 -4.86
N VAL A 42 25.71 5.45 -4.83
CA VAL A 42 26.28 4.22 -5.40
C VAL A 42 27.32 3.64 -4.43
N ILE A 43 27.55 2.33 -4.53
CA ILE A 43 28.65 1.64 -3.86
C ILE A 43 29.73 1.30 -4.88
N VAL A 44 30.99 1.53 -4.53
CA VAL A 44 32.14 1.21 -5.40
C VAL A 44 32.87 -0.01 -4.85
N PHE A 45 32.88 -1.08 -5.61
CA PHE A 45 33.66 -2.28 -5.29
C PHE A 45 35.07 -2.21 -5.87
N SER A 46 36.00 -2.90 -5.19
CA SER A 46 37.39 -3.02 -5.65
C SER A 46 37.45 -3.74 -7.00
N SER A 47 38.22 -3.19 -7.94
CA SER A 47 38.62 -3.87 -9.18
C SER A 47 39.85 -4.77 -9.00
N LEU A 48 40.40 -4.82 -7.79
CA LEU A 48 41.54 -5.68 -7.41
C LEU A 48 41.03 -6.98 -6.76
N GLY A 49 41.77 -8.07 -6.95
CA GLY A 49 41.46 -9.40 -6.41
C GLY A 49 41.49 -10.48 -7.50
N LYS A 50 41.33 -11.75 -7.10
CA LYS A 50 41.21 -12.86 -8.06
C LYS A 50 39.84 -12.90 -8.75
N GLU A 51 38.82 -12.42 -8.05
CA GLU A 51 37.42 -12.46 -8.45
C GLU A 51 36.76 -11.16 -8.01
N SER A 52 35.85 -10.63 -8.83
CA SER A 52 35.11 -9.42 -8.50
C SER A 52 34.19 -9.66 -7.29
N LEU A 53 33.99 -8.64 -6.46
CA LEU A 53 33.08 -8.77 -5.32
C LEU A 53 31.64 -9.02 -5.80
N ALA A 54 31.21 -8.38 -6.89
CA ALA A 54 29.88 -8.62 -7.48
C ALA A 54 29.64 -10.09 -7.83
N ASN A 55 30.62 -10.79 -8.40
CA ASN A 55 30.48 -12.20 -8.75
C ASN A 55 30.27 -13.09 -7.52
N LYS A 56 30.87 -12.72 -6.37
CA LYS A 56 30.63 -13.43 -5.10
C LYS A 56 29.23 -13.23 -4.55
N LEU A 57 28.52 -12.18 -4.98
CA LEU A 57 27.16 -11.88 -4.54
C LEU A 57 26.16 -12.55 -5.48
N SER A 58 26.07 -13.88 -5.39
CA SER A 58 25.18 -14.68 -6.22
C SER A 58 25.46 -14.57 -7.73
N GLY A 59 26.73 -14.50 -8.15
CA GLY A 59 27.12 -14.42 -9.56
C GLY A 59 26.78 -13.10 -10.26
N GLY A 60 26.66 -12.01 -9.49
CA GLY A 60 26.31 -10.70 -10.03
C GLY A 60 27.43 -10.01 -10.81
N ASP A 61 27.08 -8.92 -11.48
CA ASP A 61 28.01 -8.07 -12.21
C ASP A 61 27.76 -6.57 -11.97
N TYR A 62 28.08 -5.72 -12.94
CA TYR A 62 27.92 -4.26 -12.86
C TYR A 62 27.07 -3.70 -14.01
N ASP A 63 26.20 -4.50 -14.62
CA ASP A 63 25.34 -4.09 -15.76
C ASP A 63 24.04 -3.35 -15.36
N GLY A 64 23.81 -3.24 -14.05
CA GLY A 64 22.58 -2.69 -13.46
C GLY A 64 22.24 -3.25 -12.08
N ASP A 65 22.98 -4.29 -11.65
CA ASP A 65 22.86 -4.91 -10.34
C ASP A 65 22.91 -3.92 -9.17
N ARG A 66 22.06 -4.17 -8.16
CA ARG A 66 22.02 -3.40 -6.91
C ARG A 66 22.44 -4.29 -5.75
N ALA A 67 23.37 -3.79 -4.95
CA ALA A 67 23.74 -4.43 -3.69
C ALA A 67 22.83 -3.98 -2.55
N TRP A 68 22.35 -4.94 -1.76
CA TRP A 68 21.90 -4.67 -0.41
C TRP A 68 23.12 -4.39 0.46
N VAL A 69 23.15 -3.22 1.11
CA VAL A 69 24.25 -2.80 1.98
C VAL A 69 23.70 -2.59 3.39
N CYS A 70 24.27 -3.27 4.36
CA CYS A 70 23.88 -3.16 5.76
C CYS A 70 25.08 -2.77 6.63
N TRP A 71 24.91 -1.67 7.37
CA TRP A 71 25.90 -1.16 8.31
C TRP A 71 25.39 -1.18 9.76
N ASP A 72 24.27 -1.85 10.04
CA ASP A 72 23.75 -1.99 11.41
C ASP A 72 24.71 -2.86 12.24
N PRO A 73 25.34 -2.34 13.30
CA PRO A 73 26.29 -3.09 14.11
C PRO A 73 25.70 -4.36 14.73
N ASN A 74 24.40 -4.38 15.05
CA ASN A 74 23.74 -5.53 15.65
C ASN A 74 23.65 -6.72 14.67
N ILE A 75 23.65 -6.44 13.36
CA ILE A 75 23.64 -7.48 12.33
C ILE A 75 25.09 -7.79 11.92
N VAL A 76 25.87 -6.76 11.59
CA VAL A 76 27.22 -6.89 11.03
C VAL A 76 28.18 -7.60 12.00
N ASN A 77 28.13 -7.28 13.29
CA ASN A 77 29.09 -7.83 14.26
C ASN A 77 28.89 -9.32 14.53
N ASN A 78 27.68 -9.82 14.34
CA ASN A 78 27.33 -11.23 14.54
C ASN A 78 27.59 -12.10 13.29
N PHE A 79 27.82 -11.48 12.13
CA PHE A 79 28.05 -12.20 10.88
C PHE A 79 29.50 -12.67 10.73
N ARG A 80 29.66 -13.92 10.28
CA ARG A 80 30.94 -14.53 9.90
C ARG A 80 30.87 -14.91 8.42
N GLY A 81 31.85 -14.43 7.64
CA GLY A 81 31.91 -14.73 6.22
C GLY A 81 32.12 -16.22 5.93
N ALA A 82 31.47 -16.70 4.88
CA ALA A 82 31.72 -18.01 4.30
C ALA A 82 32.52 -17.86 3.00
N GLU A 83 33.39 -18.82 2.71
CA GLU A 83 34.05 -18.91 1.41
C GLU A 83 33.08 -19.43 0.35
N VAL A 84 33.29 -19.02 -0.89
CA VAL A 84 32.49 -19.50 -2.02
C VAL A 84 32.83 -20.99 -2.25
N PRO A 85 31.85 -21.91 -2.17
CA PRO A 85 32.11 -23.32 -2.42
C PRO A 85 32.49 -23.57 -3.89
N PRO A 86 33.21 -24.66 -4.21
CA PRO A 86 33.48 -25.03 -5.60
C PRO A 86 32.17 -25.28 -6.34
N THR A 87 32.06 -24.74 -7.56
CA THR A 87 30.86 -24.91 -8.39
C THR A 87 30.75 -26.35 -8.91
N PRO A 88 29.63 -27.06 -8.68
CA PRO A 88 29.37 -28.37 -9.27
C PRO A 88 29.22 -28.27 -10.79
N SER A 89 29.54 -29.37 -11.50
CA SER A 89 29.27 -29.45 -12.94
C SER A 89 27.84 -29.95 -13.19
N PHE A 90 27.11 -29.22 -14.04
CA PHE A 90 25.75 -29.54 -14.46
C PHE A 90 25.65 -29.91 -15.95
N GLU A 91 26.78 -30.09 -16.63
CA GLU A 91 26.83 -30.35 -18.08
C GLU A 91 26.01 -31.58 -18.50
N ARG A 92 25.86 -32.57 -17.62
CA ARG A 92 25.03 -33.76 -17.86
C ARG A 92 23.52 -33.47 -17.87
N TYR A 93 23.09 -32.37 -17.25
CA TYR A 93 21.68 -31.97 -17.18
C TYR A 93 21.31 -30.97 -18.25
N PHE A 94 22.22 -30.08 -18.63
CA PHE A 94 21.97 -29.06 -19.63
C PHE A 94 22.14 -29.62 -21.03
N GLN A 95 21.05 -29.70 -21.79
CA GLN A 95 21.14 -30.03 -23.22
C GLN A 95 21.51 -28.75 -23.98
N PRO A 96 22.72 -28.65 -24.57
CA PRO A 96 23.13 -27.44 -25.24
C PRO A 96 22.38 -27.28 -26.55
N ASN A 97 21.78 -26.10 -26.76
CA ASN A 97 21.29 -25.73 -28.09
C ASN A 97 22.48 -25.34 -28.98
N VAL A 98 22.92 -26.28 -29.80
CA VAL A 98 24.04 -26.10 -30.74
C VAL A 98 23.62 -25.44 -32.06
N GLN A 99 22.35 -25.07 -32.22
CA GLN A 99 21.88 -24.43 -33.45
C GLN A 99 22.40 -23.00 -33.52
N THR A 100 23.10 -22.69 -34.60
CA THR A 100 23.60 -21.33 -34.85
C THR A 100 22.74 -20.64 -35.89
N ALA A 101 22.74 -19.30 -35.91
CA ALA A 101 22.10 -18.55 -36.98
C ALA A 101 22.62 -18.98 -38.37
N GLY A 102 23.91 -19.34 -38.46
CA GLY A 102 24.51 -19.88 -39.68
C GLY A 102 23.94 -21.24 -40.10
N SER A 103 23.73 -22.17 -39.16
CA SER A 103 23.12 -23.46 -39.48
C SER A 103 21.66 -23.30 -39.92
N LEU A 104 20.89 -22.43 -39.27
CA LEU A 104 19.50 -22.13 -39.64
C LEU A 104 19.42 -21.51 -41.04
N MET A 105 20.28 -20.54 -41.35
CA MET A 105 20.35 -19.89 -42.66
C MET A 105 20.72 -20.89 -43.78
N SER A 106 21.52 -21.90 -43.47
CA SER A 106 21.98 -22.90 -44.45
C SER A 106 20.90 -23.95 -44.78
N HIS A 107 19.96 -24.23 -43.86
CA HIS A 107 18.89 -25.22 -44.06
C HIS A 107 17.63 -24.64 -44.72
N GLY A 108 17.27 -23.38 -44.41
CA GLY A 108 16.03 -22.74 -44.93
C GLY A 108 16.23 -21.75 -46.07
N GLY A 109 17.48 -21.32 -46.36
CA GLY A 109 17.76 -20.21 -47.27
C GLY A 109 17.34 -18.84 -46.72
N LYS A 110 17.84 -17.75 -47.32
CA LYS A 110 17.56 -16.37 -46.87
C LYS A 110 16.08 -16.01 -46.70
N PRO A 111 15.12 -16.41 -47.56
CA PRO A 111 13.74 -15.95 -47.43
C PRO A 111 12.98 -16.55 -46.25
N TYR A 112 13.34 -17.74 -45.78
CA TYR A 112 12.64 -18.43 -44.67
C TYR A 112 13.40 -18.37 -43.33
N PHE A 113 14.63 -17.85 -43.32
CA PHE A 113 15.47 -17.77 -42.12
C PHE A 113 14.77 -17.04 -40.97
N LEU A 114 14.12 -15.90 -41.23
CA LEU A 114 13.46 -15.13 -40.17
C LEU A 114 12.29 -15.89 -39.57
N ASP A 115 11.46 -16.53 -40.40
CA ASP A 115 10.31 -17.28 -39.92
C ASP A 115 10.75 -18.48 -39.08
N THR A 116 11.75 -19.25 -39.55
CA THR A 116 12.31 -20.39 -38.79
C THR A 116 12.99 -19.94 -37.50
N LEU A 117 13.72 -18.82 -37.52
CA LEU A 117 14.34 -18.26 -36.32
C LEU A 117 13.27 -17.86 -35.30
N LEU A 118 12.24 -17.13 -35.73
CA LEU A 118 11.15 -16.71 -34.85
C LEU A 118 10.43 -17.92 -34.28
N GLU A 119 10.08 -18.92 -35.11
CA GLU A 119 9.44 -20.15 -34.65
C GLU A 119 10.24 -20.82 -33.52
N LYS A 120 11.56 -20.99 -33.70
CA LYS A 120 12.45 -21.59 -32.69
C LYS A 120 12.59 -20.73 -31.43
N VAL A 121 12.68 -19.41 -31.60
CA VAL A 121 12.73 -18.47 -30.47
C VAL A 121 11.43 -18.50 -29.67
N PHE A 122 10.27 -18.54 -30.34
CA PHE A 122 8.97 -18.65 -29.68
C PHE A 122 8.80 -20.00 -28.98
N GLU A 123 9.18 -21.11 -29.61
CA GLU A 123 9.17 -22.44 -28.98
C GLU A 123 9.97 -22.46 -27.67
N PHE A 124 11.15 -21.83 -27.66
CA PHE A 124 11.98 -21.72 -26.46
C PHE A 124 11.37 -20.80 -25.38
N HIS A 125 10.93 -19.59 -25.74
CA HIS A 125 10.40 -18.63 -24.75
C HIS A 125 8.99 -18.97 -24.24
N LEU A 126 8.23 -19.77 -24.98
CA LEU A 126 6.92 -20.28 -24.52
C LEU A 126 7.06 -21.52 -23.63
N SER A 127 8.25 -22.12 -23.55
CA SER A 127 8.50 -23.24 -22.65
C SER A 127 8.48 -22.76 -21.19
N PRO A 128 7.92 -23.55 -20.25
CA PRO A 128 7.84 -23.14 -18.85
C PRO A 128 9.21 -22.89 -18.22
N SER A 129 9.38 -21.74 -17.56
CA SER A 129 10.60 -21.46 -16.78
C SER A 129 10.65 -22.33 -15.53
N MET A 130 11.75 -23.09 -15.39
CA MET A 130 11.98 -23.96 -14.23
C MET A 130 12.53 -23.22 -13.00
N VAL A 131 12.91 -21.94 -13.14
CA VAL A 131 13.48 -21.12 -12.05
C VAL A 131 12.55 -21.08 -10.83
N GLY A 132 11.27 -20.79 -11.05
CA GLY A 132 10.29 -20.68 -9.97
C GLY A 132 10.05 -22.01 -9.25
N ILE A 133 9.96 -23.10 -10.00
CA ILE A 133 9.74 -24.46 -9.49
C ILE A 133 10.93 -24.92 -8.65
N CYS A 134 12.14 -24.77 -9.19
CA CYS A 134 13.38 -25.13 -8.48
C CYS A 134 13.59 -24.27 -7.24
N THR A 135 13.25 -22.98 -7.28
CA THR A 135 13.36 -22.06 -6.14
C THR A 135 12.41 -22.48 -5.01
N ALA A 136 11.15 -22.78 -5.34
CA ALA A 136 10.18 -23.24 -4.36
C ALA A 136 10.56 -24.59 -3.73
N TYR A 137 11.11 -25.51 -4.54
CA TYR A 137 11.64 -26.78 -4.05
C TYR A 137 12.81 -26.58 -3.08
N LYS A 138 13.80 -25.76 -3.47
CA LYS A 138 14.96 -25.44 -2.61
C LYS A 138 14.53 -24.81 -1.30
N GLU A 139 13.60 -23.85 -1.33
CA GLU A 139 13.08 -23.19 -0.14
C GLU A 139 12.45 -24.19 0.82
N GLY A 140 11.55 -25.05 0.33
CA GLY A 140 10.91 -26.03 1.20
C GLY A 140 11.90 -27.08 1.72
N LEU A 141 12.90 -27.49 0.92
CA LEU A 141 13.92 -28.44 1.36
C LEU A 141 14.80 -27.81 2.45
N SER A 142 15.23 -26.56 2.25
CA SER A 142 16.02 -25.79 3.23
C SER A 142 15.26 -25.61 4.53
N TYR A 143 13.95 -25.36 4.44
CA TYR A 143 13.06 -25.26 5.58
C TYR A 143 12.96 -26.57 6.36
N GLN A 144 12.76 -27.71 5.66
CA GLN A 144 12.66 -29.03 6.29
C GLN A 144 13.98 -29.49 6.94
N GLU A 145 15.11 -29.21 6.29
CA GLU A 145 16.44 -29.57 6.81
C GLU A 145 16.93 -28.61 7.90
N GLY A 146 16.32 -27.42 8.01
CA GLY A 146 16.80 -26.36 8.92
C GLY A 146 18.21 -25.88 8.59
N SER A 147 18.61 -25.97 7.31
CA SER A 147 19.95 -25.67 6.84
C SER A 147 19.90 -24.98 5.48
N VAL A 148 20.91 -24.17 5.19
CA VAL A 148 21.15 -23.57 3.87
C VAL A 148 22.52 -23.96 3.29
N GLY A 149 23.26 -24.81 4.00
CA GLY A 149 24.63 -25.21 3.67
C GLY A 149 24.82 -26.71 3.46
N SER A 150 23.73 -27.50 3.36
CA SER A 150 23.84 -28.91 2.98
C SER A 150 24.29 -29.02 1.51
N GLU A 151 24.99 -30.09 1.17
CA GLU A 151 25.55 -30.30 -0.18
C GLU A 151 24.46 -30.21 -1.26
N THR A 152 23.30 -30.85 -1.03
CA THR A 152 22.13 -30.77 -1.91
C THR A 152 21.61 -29.34 -2.07
N ILE A 153 21.50 -28.56 -0.99
CA ILE A 153 21.01 -27.17 -1.06
C ILE A 153 22.02 -26.26 -1.76
N VAL A 154 23.31 -26.48 -1.56
CA VAL A 154 24.39 -25.77 -2.26
C VAL A 154 24.34 -26.11 -3.76
N SER A 155 24.19 -27.39 -4.12
CA SER A 155 24.01 -27.83 -5.52
C SER A 155 22.79 -27.16 -6.17
N LEU A 156 21.63 -27.17 -5.49
CA LEU A 156 20.41 -26.47 -5.92
C LEU A 156 20.63 -24.96 -6.07
N SER A 157 21.42 -24.34 -5.18
CA SER A 157 21.71 -22.90 -5.24
C SER A 157 22.54 -22.55 -6.47
N PHE A 158 23.53 -23.38 -6.82
CA PHE A 158 24.28 -23.22 -8.06
C PHE A 158 23.44 -23.52 -9.31
N LEU A 159 22.57 -24.52 -9.28
CA LEU A 159 21.62 -24.80 -10.36
C LEU A 159 20.75 -23.57 -10.65
N LEU A 160 20.18 -22.95 -9.62
CA LEU A 160 19.39 -21.72 -9.77
C LEU A 160 20.20 -20.58 -10.40
N GLY A 161 21.47 -20.43 -10.00
CA GLY A 161 22.40 -19.47 -10.62
C GLY A 161 22.65 -19.73 -12.11
N LYS A 162 22.55 -20.98 -12.58
CA LYS A 162 22.63 -21.29 -14.02
C LYS A 162 21.30 -21.09 -14.74
N LEU A 163 20.18 -21.41 -14.09
CA LEU A 163 18.84 -21.26 -14.67
C LEU A 163 18.45 -19.80 -14.92
N VAL A 164 18.96 -18.84 -14.14
CA VAL A 164 18.73 -17.40 -14.44
C VAL A 164 19.37 -16.96 -15.76
N ASP A 165 20.44 -17.63 -16.19
CA ASP A 165 21.11 -17.38 -17.46
C ASP A 165 20.60 -18.29 -18.60
N GLN A 166 19.53 -19.06 -18.36
CA GLN A 166 18.98 -20.01 -19.35
C GLN A 166 18.60 -19.30 -20.65
N GLU A 167 17.94 -18.15 -20.57
CA GLU A 167 17.51 -17.39 -21.76
C GLU A 167 18.69 -16.89 -22.60
N LYS A 168 19.81 -16.52 -21.96
CA LYS A 168 21.02 -16.04 -22.64
C LYS A 168 21.85 -17.20 -23.20
N SER A 169 21.89 -18.32 -22.47
CA SER A 169 22.73 -19.46 -22.78
C SER A 169 22.08 -20.45 -23.75
N GLY A 170 20.74 -20.45 -23.82
CA GLY A 170 19.95 -21.25 -24.74
C GLY A 170 19.92 -22.76 -24.44
N PHE A 171 20.36 -23.20 -23.25
CA PHE A 171 20.27 -24.62 -22.89
C PHE A 171 18.84 -25.02 -22.49
N GLU A 172 18.47 -26.26 -22.77
CA GLU A 172 17.18 -26.80 -22.39
C GLU A 172 17.23 -27.44 -21.00
N PHE A 173 16.23 -27.13 -20.18
CA PHE A 173 16.03 -27.70 -18.85
C PHE A 173 14.52 -27.78 -18.60
N ASP A 174 13.95 -28.96 -18.82
CA ASP A 174 12.52 -29.24 -18.75
C ASP A 174 12.16 -30.08 -17.50
N ASP A 175 10.87 -30.45 -17.38
CA ASP A 175 10.38 -31.28 -16.28
C ASP A 175 11.06 -32.67 -16.22
N ALA A 176 11.45 -33.25 -17.36
CA ALA A 176 12.10 -34.55 -17.41
C ALA A 176 13.53 -34.47 -16.87
N VAL A 177 14.28 -33.44 -17.27
CA VAL A 177 15.61 -33.14 -16.73
C VAL A 177 15.53 -32.82 -15.23
N TRP A 178 14.52 -32.06 -14.80
CA TRP A 178 14.31 -31.74 -13.39
C TRP A 178 14.02 -32.99 -12.55
N CYS A 179 13.16 -33.90 -13.00
CA CYS A 179 12.91 -35.18 -12.33
C CYS A 179 14.21 -35.98 -12.14
N ARG A 180 15.01 -36.11 -13.21
CA ARG A 180 16.31 -36.80 -13.15
C ARG A 180 17.28 -36.11 -12.19
N PHE A 181 17.38 -34.78 -12.23
CA PHE A 181 18.21 -34.02 -11.30
C PHE A 181 17.84 -34.32 -9.84
N ARG A 182 16.54 -34.35 -9.52
CA ARG A 182 16.08 -34.65 -8.17
C ARG A 182 16.44 -36.06 -7.71
N GLU A 183 16.26 -37.05 -8.58
CA GLU A 183 16.58 -38.45 -8.28
C GLU A 183 18.08 -38.63 -8.00
N GLU A 184 18.94 -37.99 -8.79
CA GLU A 184 20.39 -38.13 -8.70
C GLU A 184 21.04 -37.27 -7.61
N GLU A 185 20.60 -36.02 -7.42
CA GLU A 185 21.27 -35.02 -6.57
C GLU A 185 20.56 -34.75 -5.22
N CYS A 186 19.22 -34.91 -5.18
CA CYS A 186 18.42 -34.57 -4.00
C CYS A 186 18.00 -35.80 -3.18
N GLY A 187 18.22 -37.01 -3.72
CA GLY A 187 17.63 -38.24 -3.22
C GLY A 187 16.11 -38.23 -3.40
N ASP A 188 15.49 -39.41 -3.36
CA ASP A 188 14.05 -39.60 -3.59
C ASP A 188 13.20 -39.01 -2.44
N LYS A 189 13.18 -37.68 -2.35
CA LYS A 189 12.30 -36.85 -1.51
C LYS A 189 11.18 -36.34 -2.41
N PRO A 190 10.11 -37.15 -2.61
CA PRO A 190 9.05 -36.82 -3.56
C PRO A 190 8.25 -35.59 -3.12
N PHE A 191 8.15 -35.34 -1.81
CA PHE A 191 7.29 -34.29 -1.27
C PHE A 191 8.04 -33.37 -0.30
N VAL A 192 8.38 -32.19 -0.80
CA VAL A 192 8.83 -31.07 0.02
C VAL A 192 7.60 -30.31 0.51
N GLN A 193 7.39 -30.28 1.83
CA GLN A 193 6.26 -29.56 2.41
C GLN A 193 6.46 -28.06 2.26
N ARG A 194 5.39 -27.36 1.88
CA ARG A 194 5.37 -25.90 1.85
C ARG A 194 5.58 -25.37 3.29
N PRO A 195 6.50 -24.41 3.54
CA PRO A 195 6.79 -23.89 4.89
C PRO A 195 5.58 -23.38 5.67
N ALA A 196 5.60 -23.45 7.01
CA ALA A 196 4.48 -23.06 7.86
C ALA A 196 4.13 -21.57 7.72
N TYR A 197 5.13 -20.68 7.68
CA TYR A 197 4.94 -19.24 7.41
C TYR A 197 4.20 -18.93 6.10
N LYS A 198 4.28 -19.80 5.09
CA LYS A 198 3.52 -19.62 3.83
C LYS A 198 2.09 -20.15 3.89
N ARG A 199 1.78 -21.02 4.85
CA ARG A 199 0.44 -21.57 5.05
C ARG A 199 -0.40 -20.73 6.01
N GLY A 200 0.22 -19.85 6.79
CA GLY A 200 -0.45 -19.11 7.87
C GLY A 200 -0.81 -20.01 9.06
N ASP A 201 -0.09 -21.11 9.23
CA ASP A 201 -0.34 -22.11 10.27
C ASP A 201 0.39 -21.73 11.56
N MET A 202 -0.26 -20.90 12.37
CA MET A 202 0.30 -20.35 13.61
C MET A 202 0.70 -21.43 14.61
N ALA A 203 -0.04 -22.55 14.67
CA ALA A 203 0.23 -23.65 15.60
C ALA A 203 1.53 -24.38 15.22
N SER A 204 1.71 -24.68 13.93
CA SER A 204 2.97 -25.25 13.44
C SER A 204 4.14 -24.30 13.69
N MET A 205 3.96 -23.00 13.44
CA MET A 205 5.00 -21.99 13.66
C MET A 205 5.44 -21.90 15.13
N ALA A 206 4.50 -22.00 16.08
CA ALA A 206 4.79 -21.93 17.51
C ALA A 206 5.69 -23.09 18.01
N THR A 207 5.67 -24.22 17.32
CA THR A 207 6.50 -25.40 17.64
C THR A 207 7.75 -25.52 16.77
N SER A 208 7.92 -24.63 15.79
CA SER A 208 9.02 -24.66 14.83
C SER A 208 10.27 -23.99 15.38
N ASN A 209 11.44 -24.57 15.07
CA ASN A 209 12.74 -23.95 15.35
C ASN A 209 13.22 -23.05 14.17
N HIS A 210 12.41 -22.88 13.13
CA HIS A 210 12.78 -22.11 11.95
C HIS A 210 12.66 -20.59 12.20
N ILE A 211 13.72 -19.84 11.89
CA ILE A 211 13.78 -18.39 12.17
C ILE A 211 12.63 -17.59 11.55
N ILE A 212 12.21 -17.94 10.33
CA ILE A 212 11.11 -17.22 9.65
C ILE A 212 9.76 -17.49 10.32
N ASP A 213 9.54 -18.71 10.83
CA ASP A 213 8.30 -19.02 11.56
C ASP A 213 8.24 -18.25 12.87
N PHE A 214 9.35 -18.25 13.63
CA PHE A 214 9.48 -17.47 14.86
C PHE A 214 9.22 -15.99 14.62
N LEU A 215 9.88 -15.38 13.62
CA LEU A 215 9.70 -13.96 13.30
C LEU A 215 8.27 -13.66 12.83
N THR A 216 7.68 -14.52 12.01
CA THR A 216 6.31 -14.34 11.52
C THR A 216 5.30 -14.40 12.67
N LEU A 217 5.43 -15.37 13.57
CA LEU A 217 4.59 -15.49 14.75
C LEU A 217 4.77 -14.30 15.69
N TYR A 218 6.01 -13.95 16.01
CA TYR A 218 6.33 -12.81 16.88
C TYR A 218 5.75 -11.50 16.34
N MET A 219 5.91 -11.24 15.04
CA MET A 219 5.36 -10.04 14.40
C MET A 219 3.83 -10.04 14.41
N HIS A 220 3.20 -11.20 14.16
CA HIS A 220 1.75 -11.33 14.25
C HIS A 220 1.25 -11.01 15.65
N GLU A 221 1.84 -11.59 16.70
CA GLU A 221 1.47 -11.32 18.10
C GLU A 221 1.63 -9.84 18.47
N ARG A 222 2.69 -9.18 17.99
CA ARG A 222 2.92 -7.75 18.22
C ARG A 222 1.87 -6.87 17.54
N VAL A 223 1.52 -7.19 16.30
CA VAL A 223 0.49 -6.46 15.55
C VAL A 223 -0.88 -6.65 16.21
N GLU A 224 -1.26 -7.89 16.55
CA GLU A 224 -2.52 -8.18 17.24
C GLU A 224 -2.59 -7.51 18.63
N GLY A 225 -1.48 -7.50 19.36
CA GLY A 225 -1.37 -6.79 20.64
C GLY A 225 -1.63 -5.28 20.50
N ALA A 226 -0.99 -4.63 19.51
CA ALA A 226 -1.19 -3.21 19.23
C ALA A 226 -2.62 -2.91 18.75
N LEU A 227 -3.21 -3.76 17.90
CA LEU A 227 -4.60 -3.63 17.45
C LEU A 227 -5.59 -3.79 18.62
N THR A 228 -5.31 -4.71 19.54
CA THR A 228 -6.12 -4.93 20.74
C THR A 228 -6.04 -3.72 21.67
N GLU A 229 -4.84 -3.16 21.86
CA GLU A 229 -4.64 -1.95 22.65
C GLU A 229 -5.40 -0.75 22.06
N PHE A 230 -5.26 -0.54 20.76
CA PHE A 230 -6.00 0.51 20.07
C PHE A 230 -7.52 0.31 20.17
N SER A 231 -8.00 -0.92 20.05
CA SER A 231 -9.42 -1.25 20.20
C SER A 231 -9.93 -0.97 21.61
N ARG A 232 -9.12 -1.27 22.64
CA ARG A 232 -9.45 -0.98 24.03
C ARG A 232 -9.54 0.53 24.27
N TYR A 233 -8.58 1.30 23.75
CA TYR A 233 -8.61 2.76 23.80
C TYR A 233 -9.88 3.32 23.18
N GLN A 234 -10.31 2.81 22.01
CA GLN A 234 -11.55 3.20 21.37
C GLN A 234 -12.80 2.89 22.21
N MET A 235 -12.80 1.80 22.97
CA MET A 235 -13.93 1.44 23.85
C MET A 235 -13.95 2.29 25.12
N ALA A 236 -12.79 2.55 25.75
CA ALA A 236 -12.66 3.38 26.94
C ALA A 236 -13.09 4.84 26.66
N SER A 237 -12.69 5.37 25.51
CA SER A 237 -13.06 6.73 25.05
C SER A 237 -14.56 6.92 24.77
N LYS A 238 -15.40 5.88 24.90
CA LYS A 238 -16.86 6.00 24.83
C LYS A 238 -17.52 6.14 26.21
N HIS A 239 -16.77 5.88 27.28
CA HIS A 239 -17.29 5.80 28.65
C HIS A 239 -16.78 6.90 29.58
N ASP A 240 -15.68 7.58 29.26
CA ASP A 240 -15.22 8.74 30.03
C ASP A 240 -16.10 9.97 29.78
N SER A 241 -16.49 10.63 30.87
CA SER A 241 -17.34 11.83 30.90
C SER A 241 -16.54 13.13 30.76
N ASP A 242 -15.21 13.09 30.94
CA ASP A 242 -14.34 14.28 30.94
C ASP A 242 -13.48 14.45 29.67
N GLY A 243 -13.53 13.50 28.71
CA GLY A 243 -12.86 13.63 27.41
C GLY A 243 -13.84 13.72 26.23
N PRO A 244 -13.49 14.35 25.09
CA PRO A 244 -14.34 14.34 23.90
C PRO A 244 -14.45 12.92 23.36
N GLY A 245 -15.52 12.22 23.76
CA GLY A 245 -15.74 10.84 23.36
C GLY A 245 -15.83 10.70 21.84
N LEU A 246 -15.37 9.56 21.32
CA LEU A 246 -15.43 9.26 19.88
C LEU A 246 -16.89 9.07 19.44
N THR A 247 -17.52 10.15 18.97
CA THR A 247 -18.89 10.11 18.46
C THR A 247 -18.90 9.99 16.93
N THR A 248 -19.94 9.35 16.40
CA THR A 248 -20.24 9.38 14.97
C THR A 248 -21.11 10.58 14.59
N PHE A 249 -21.61 11.32 15.58
CA PHE A 249 -22.50 12.46 15.38
C PHE A 249 -21.76 13.76 15.69
N ASP A 250 -21.82 14.68 14.73
CA ASP A 250 -21.26 16.01 14.82
C ASP A 250 -22.42 17.00 14.61
N VAL A 251 -22.65 17.85 15.61
CA VAL A 251 -23.72 18.84 15.59
C VAL A 251 -23.57 19.83 14.43
N ASP A 252 -22.33 20.15 14.05
CA ASP A 252 -22.04 21.11 13.01
C ASP A 252 -22.47 20.59 11.64
N LEU A 253 -22.23 19.30 11.38
CA LEU A 253 -22.59 18.65 10.12
C LEU A 253 -24.12 18.55 9.93
N ALA A 254 -24.87 18.46 11.03
CA ALA A 254 -26.34 18.48 11.00
C ALA A 254 -26.92 19.92 11.05
N SER A 255 -26.11 20.94 11.36
CA SER A 255 -26.59 22.29 11.63
C SER A 255 -27.17 22.97 10.39
N TYR A 256 -26.61 22.71 9.20
CA TYR A 256 -27.08 23.28 7.94
C TYR A 256 -28.55 22.94 7.68
N TRP A 257 -28.93 21.66 7.83
CA TRP A 257 -30.34 21.25 7.73
C TRP A 257 -31.19 21.79 8.88
N ASN A 258 -30.71 21.71 10.13
CA ASN A 258 -31.47 22.13 11.30
C ASN A 258 -31.83 23.63 11.25
N ASN A 259 -30.90 24.48 10.83
CA ASN A 259 -31.11 25.92 10.71
C ASN A 259 -32.09 26.25 9.58
N PHE A 260 -31.95 25.60 8.42
CA PHE A 260 -32.91 25.74 7.32
C PHE A 260 -34.32 25.32 7.74
N GLU A 261 -34.45 24.14 8.35
CA GLU A 261 -35.74 23.62 8.82
C GLU A 261 -36.40 24.57 9.82
N LYS A 262 -35.62 25.15 10.74
CA LYS A 262 -36.11 26.13 11.72
C LYS A 262 -36.62 27.41 11.05
N HIS A 263 -35.80 28.05 10.21
CA HIS A 263 -36.18 29.30 9.54
C HIS A 263 -37.32 29.14 8.55
N ALA A 264 -37.38 28.00 7.85
CA ALA A 264 -38.47 27.68 6.94
C ALA A 264 -39.79 27.50 7.70
N LYS A 265 -39.78 26.84 8.87
CA LYS A 265 -40.97 26.73 9.74
C LYS A 265 -41.45 28.08 10.24
N GLU A 266 -40.53 28.92 10.75
CA GLU A 266 -40.86 30.27 11.24
C GLU A 266 -41.47 31.14 10.12
N SER A 267 -40.87 31.14 8.93
CA SER A 267 -41.36 31.92 7.78
C SER A 267 -42.70 31.40 7.26
N THR A 268 -42.90 30.08 7.22
CA THR A 268 -44.16 29.48 6.78
C THR A 268 -45.28 29.77 7.79
N ALA A 269 -45.00 29.68 9.09
CA ALA A 269 -45.98 30.02 10.13
C ALA A 269 -46.40 31.50 10.09
N GLN A 270 -45.54 32.40 9.61
CA GLN A 270 -45.86 33.83 9.48
C GLN A 270 -46.65 34.14 8.20
N CYS A 271 -46.29 33.53 7.07
CA CYS A 271 -46.82 33.90 5.76
C CYS A 271 -47.97 33.00 5.28
N ASP A 272 -47.94 31.70 5.61
CA ASP A 272 -48.90 30.70 5.12
C ASP A 272 -48.95 29.46 6.03
N PRO A 273 -49.67 29.54 7.16
CA PRO A 273 -49.73 28.47 8.15
C PRO A 273 -50.35 27.15 7.63
N SER A 274 -51.09 27.22 6.52
CA SER A 274 -51.77 26.08 5.89
C SER A 274 -50.91 25.28 4.94
N SER A 275 -49.76 25.81 4.50
CA SER A 275 -48.95 25.11 3.49
C SER A 275 -48.15 23.96 4.10
N CYS A 276 -48.16 22.83 3.37
CA CYS A 276 -47.46 21.61 3.74
C CYS A 276 -46.10 21.46 3.01
N TRP A 277 -45.67 22.48 2.25
CA TRP A 277 -44.52 22.40 1.34
C TRP A 277 -43.24 21.87 2.01
N LEU A 278 -42.93 22.35 3.23
CA LEU A 278 -41.71 21.97 3.95
C LEU A 278 -41.76 20.52 4.43
N ALA A 279 -42.93 20.08 4.90
CA ALA A 279 -43.14 18.69 5.34
C ALA A 279 -43.02 17.74 4.14
N GLU A 280 -43.58 18.11 2.99
CA GLU A 280 -43.48 17.35 1.75
C GLU A 280 -42.04 17.31 1.21
N LEU A 281 -41.34 18.45 1.16
CA LEU A 281 -39.93 18.52 0.77
C LEU A 281 -39.06 17.60 1.63
N SER A 282 -39.20 17.70 2.96
CA SER A 282 -38.45 16.88 3.90
C SER A 282 -38.79 15.40 3.74
N SER A 283 -40.07 15.05 3.55
CA SER A 283 -40.51 13.66 3.37
C SER A 283 -39.98 13.06 2.08
N ASN A 284 -40.06 13.78 0.96
CA ASN A 284 -39.54 13.35 -0.33
C ASN A 284 -38.03 13.15 -0.29
N LEU A 285 -37.30 14.13 0.25
CA LEU A 285 -35.85 14.05 0.38
C LEU A 285 -35.42 12.89 1.28
N CYS A 286 -36.10 12.68 2.42
CA CYS A 286 -35.84 11.53 3.28
C CYS A 286 -36.05 10.21 2.53
N ARG A 287 -37.15 10.07 1.79
CA ARG A 287 -37.44 8.85 1.01
C ARG A 287 -36.35 8.56 -0.02
N ASP A 288 -35.87 9.59 -0.72
CA ASP A 288 -34.87 9.41 -1.78
C ASP A 288 -33.48 9.09 -1.19
N ILE A 289 -33.12 9.69 -0.05
CA ILE A 289 -31.90 9.32 0.70
C ILE A 289 -32.02 7.88 1.23
N ASP A 290 -33.19 7.46 1.72
CA ASP A 290 -33.43 6.10 2.19
C ASP A 290 -33.28 5.06 1.06
N ALA A 291 -33.73 5.41 -0.14
CA ALA A 291 -33.53 4.60 -1.33
C ALA A 291 -32.04 4.47 -1.68
N CYS A 292 -31.26 5.55 -1.57
CA CYS A 292 -29.81 5.52 -1.78
C CYS A 292 -29.10 4.66 -0.73
N ALA A 293 -29.46 4.81 0.56
CA ALA A 293 -28.87 4.01 1.64
C ALA A 293 -29.22 2.51 1.50
N SER A 294 -30.41 2.20 1.00
CA SER A 294 -30.84 0.83 0.70
C SER A 294 -30.11 0.27 -0.53
N HIS A 295 -29.87 1.09 -1.55
CA HIS A 295 -29.05 0.71 -2.69
C HIS A 295 -27.60 0.45 -2.26
N TRP A 296 -27.01 1.31 -1.42
CA TRP A 296 -25.69 1.10 -0.83
C TRP A 296 -25.57 -0.25 -0.13
N SER A 297 -26.51 -0.57 0.78
CA SER A 297 -26.49 -1.84 1.49
C SER A 297 -26.55 -3.06 0.56
N ARG A 298 -27.35 -3.00 -0.51
CA ARG A 298 -27.43 -4.08 -1.50
C ARG A 298 -26.18 -4.17 -2.36
N ALA A 299 -25.64 -3.05 -2.80
CA ALA A 299 -24.46 -2.99 -3.66
C ALA A 299 -23.21 -3.47 -2.91
N MET A 300 -23.00 -3.04 -1.66
CA MET A 300 -21.83 -3.44 -0.88
C MET A 300 -21.86 -4.91 -0.43
N ALA A 301 -23.03 -5.55 -0.42
CA ALA A 301 -23.16 -6.98 -0.17
C ALA A 301 -22.86 -7.86 -1.40
N SER A 302 -22.86 -7.30 -2.61
CA SER A 302 -22.64 -8.07 -3.85
C SER A 302 -21.15 -8.18 -4.20
N LYS A 303 -20.80 -9.18 -5.01
CA LYS A 303 -19.47 -9.28 -5.64
C LYS A 303 -19.36 -8.30 -6.81
N GLY A 304 -18.15 -7.86 -7.12
CA GLY A 304 -17.87 -6.93 -8.23
C GLY A 304 -16.95 -5.79 -7.81
N ASP A 305 -16.59 -4.94 -8.77
CA ASP A 305 -15.72 -3.78 -8.54
C ASP A 305 -16.33 -2.81 -7.51
N TYR A 306 -15.53 -2.39 -6.53
CA TYR A 306 -15.99 -1.52 -5.45
C TYR A 306 -16.34 -0.12 -5.97
N LEU A 307 -15.50 0.43 -6.84
CA LEU A 307 -15.66 1.80 -7.33
C LEU A 307 -16.92 1.95 -8.17
N ALA A 308 -17.18 1.01 -9.08
CA ALA A 308 -18.40 0.99 -9.90
C ALA A 308 -19.68 0.98 -9.03
N LYS A 309 -19.67 0.22 -7.93
CA LYS A 309 -20.81 0.17 -6.99
C LYS A 309 -21.02 1.49 -6.26
N VAL A 310 -19.94 2.12 -5.78
CA VAL A 310 -20.01 3.42 -5.11
C VAL A 310 -20.52 4.49 -6.07
N LEU A 311 -20.02 4.50 -7.32
CA LEU A 311 -20.43 5.46 -8.34
C LEU A 311 -21.92 5.34 -8.69
N ALA A 312 -22.44 4.13 -8.83
CA ALA A 312 -23.87 3.93 -9.11
C ALA A 312 -24.77 4.51 -7.99
N VAL A 313 -24.38 4.37 -6.72
CA VAL A 313 -25.10 4.95 -5.59
C VAL A 313 -24.92 6.48 -5.55
N TYR A 314 -23.71 6.97 -5.84
CA TYR A 314 -23.42 8.40 -5.88
C TYR A 314 -24.21 9.10 -6.99
N GLU A 315 -24.31 8.51 -8.18
CA GLU A 315 -25.12 9.05 -9.28
C GLU A 315 -26.59 9.16 -8.87
N GLN A 316 -27.14 8.12 -8.25
CA GLN A 316 -28.51 8.15 -7.71
C GLN A 316 -28.69 9.29 -6.70
N TRP A 317 -27.77 9.45 -5.75
CA TRP A 317 -27.82 10.52 -4.75
C TRP A 317 -27.63 11.92 -5.36
N SER A 318 -26.74 12.04 -6.36
CA SER A 318 -26.46 13.30 -7.05
C SER A 318 -27.66 13.80 -7.86
N ASN A 319 -28.50 12.87 -8.35
CA ASN A 319 -29.68 13.16 -9.15
C ASN A 319 -30.92 13.52 -8.31
N ILE A 320 -30.85 13.47 -6.98
CA ILE A 320 -31.95 13.91 -6.12
C ILE A 320 -32.13 15.43 -6.27
N SER A 321 -33.29 15.84 -6.78
CA SER A 321 -33.69 17.23 -6.97
C SER A 321 -34.66 17.71 -5.88
N PRO A 322 -34.76 19.03 -5.62
CA PRO A 322 -35.77 19.57 -4.72
C PRO A 322 -37.16 19.30 -5.29
N SER A 323 -38.03 18.69 -4.47
CA SER A 323 -39.40 18.34 -4.86
C SER A 323 -40.38 18.68 -3.74
N ALA A 324 -41.15 19.75 -3.95
CA ALA A 324 -42.18 20.25 -3.04
C ALA A 324 -43.34 20.85 -3.84
N ARG A 325 -44.54 20.92 -3.26
CA ARG A 325 -45.64 21.70 -3.84
C ARG A 325 -45.31 23.18 -3.84
N GLU A 326 -45.54 23.82 -4.98
CA GLU A 326 -45.50 25.28 -5.13
C GLU A 326 -46.87 25.89 -4.84
N ASP A 327 -47.45 25.56 -3.68
CA ASP A 327 -48.76 26.03 -3.27
C ASP A 327 -48.71 27.34 -2.47
N SER A 328 -47.50 27.82 -2.14
CA SER A 328 -47.25 28.99 -1.31
C SER A 328 -46.16 29.90 -1.91
N PRO A 329 -46.27 31.25 -1.79
CA PRO A 329 -45.22 32.17 -2.23
C PRO A 329 -43.85 31.90 -1.59
N VAL A 330 -43.83 31.42 -0.34
CA VAL A 330 -42.60 31.00 0.35
C VAL A 330 -42.00 29.77 -0.32
N ALA A 331 -42.84 28.77 -0.64
CA ALA A 331 -42.42 27.55 -1.31
C ALA A 331 -41.84 27.84 -2.70
N THR A 332 -42.50 28.69 -3.50
CA THR A 332 -42.01 29.09 -4.83
C THR A 332 -40.69 29.84 -4.73
N THR A 333 -40.54 30.74 -3.76
CA THR A 333 -39.31 31.52 -3.57
C THR A 333 -38.14 30.62 -3.17
N VAL A 334 -38.33 29.75 -2.17
CA VAL A 334 -37.27 28.84 -1.69
C VAL A 334 -36.89 27.80 -2.75
N THR A 335 -37.86 27.21 -3.44
CA THR A 335 -37.60 26.23 -4.52
C THR A 335 -36.88 26.89 -5.70
N SER A 336 -37.25 28.15 -6.01
CA SER A 336 -36.53 28.96 -7.00
C SER A 336 -35.08 29.23 -6.58
N LEU A 337 -34.80 29.45 -5.29
CA LEU A 337 -33.43 29.65 -4.79
C LEU A 337 -32.58 28.39 -4.91
N PHE A 338 -33.14 27.19 -4.72
CA PHE A 338 -32.42 25.94 -4.95
C PHE A 338 -32.07 25.71 -6.42
N SER A 339 -32.92 26.21 -7.33
CA SER A 339 -32.73 26.10 -8.77
C SER A 339 -31.87 27.22 -9.36
N LYS A 340 -31.83 28.39 -8.70
CA LYS A 340 -30.97 29.51 -9.06
C LYS A 340 -29.57 29.25 -8.54
N GLN A 341 -28.63 29.06 -9.46
CA GLN A 341 -27.24 28.78 -9.13
C GLN A 341 -26.56 30.01 -8.50
N THR A 342 -26.64 30.12 -7.17
CA THR A 342 -26.02 31.21 -6.39
C THR A 342 -24.50 31.03 -6.24
N CYS A 343 -24.01 29.79 -6.30
CA CYS A 343 -22.60 29.44 -6.14
C CYS A 343 -21.91 29.01 -7.46
N PHE A 344 -20.63 29.35 -7.60
CA PHE A 344 -19.79 29.02 -8.76
C PHE A 344 -19.56 27.50 -8.98
N SER A 345 -19.93 26.63 -8.03
CA SER A 345 -19.81 25.17 -8.15
C SER A 345 -21.15 24.48 -7.93
N LYS A 346 -21.61 23.71 -8.94
CA LYS A 346 -22.83 22.89 -8.85
C LYS A 346 -22.80 21.89 -7.68
N ALA A 347 -21.62 21.39 -7.32
CA ALA A 347 -21.45 20.38 -6.27
C ALA A 347 -21.52 20.95 -4.83
N LEU A 348 -21.46 22.28 -4.69
CA LEU A 348 -21.51 22.99 -3.41
C LEU A 348 -22.66 24.02 -3.39
N SER A 349 -23.72 23.76 -4.14
CA SER A 349 -24.93 24.59 -4.08
C SER A 349 -25.64 24.41 -2.73
N ASP A 350 -26.50 25.37 -2.37
CA ASP A 350 -27.29 25.31 -1.13
C ASP A 350 -28.10 24.01 -1.02
N TRP A 351 -28.64 23.52 -2.14
CA TRP A 351 -29.34 22.25 -2.20
C TRP A 351 -28.42 21.05 -1.89
N GLU A 352 -27.23 20.99 -2.48
CA GLU A 352 -26.29 19.89 -2.24
C GLU A 352 -25.80 19.89 -0.78
N LEU A 353 -25.60 21.06 -0.17
CA LEU A 353 -25.24 21.18 1.25
C LEU A 353 -26.39 20.76 2.17
N LEU A 354 -27.63 21.15 1.87
CA LEU A 354 -28.82 20.69 2.62
C LEU A 354 -29.01 19.18 2.52
N LYS A 355 -28.90 18.62 1.31
CA LYS A 355 -28.99 17.19 1.05
C LYS A 355 -27.91 16.42 1.80
N ALA A 356 -26.67 16.91 1.79
CA ALA A 356 -25.55 16.31 2.52
C ALA A 356 -25.76 16.36 4.04
N SER A 357 -26.16 17.51 4.59
CA SER A 357 -26.42 17.69 6.02
C SER A 357 -27.55 16.78 6.52
N LEU A 358 -28.64 16.65 5.75
CA LEU A 358 -29.72 15.71 6.09
C LEU A 358 -29.29 14.25 5.94
N THR A 359 -28.51 13.93 4.90
CA THR A 359 -27.92 12.59 4.72
C THR A 359 -27.09 12.20 5.94
N PHE A 360 -26.25 13.13 6.44
CA PHE A 360 -25.50 12.93 7.68
C PHE A 360 -26.41 12.79 8.89
N LYS A 361 -27.32 13.73 9.14
CA LYS A 361 -28.25 13.71 10.28
C LYS A 361 -28.99 12.37 10.41
N ARG A 362 -29.37 11.78 9.27
CA ARG A 362 -30.15 10.54 9.21
C ARG A 362 -29.30 9.27 9.27
N TYR A 363 -28.11 9.29 8.66
CA TYR A 363 -27.28 8.10 8.45
C TYR A 363 -25.88 8.17 9.07
N HIS A 364 -25.61 9.08 10.02
CA HIS A 364 -24.29 9.23 10.65
C HIS A 364 -23.69 7.91 11.22
N ARG A 365 -24.53 6.97 11.67
CA ARG A 365 -24.10 5.63 12.13
C ARG A 365 -23.61 4.72 11.00
N ARG A 366 -24.00 4.99 9.75
CA ARG A 366 -23.52 4.32 8.52
C ARG A 366 -22.41 5.15 7.89
N SER A 367 -21.30 5.30 8.61
CA SER A 367 -20.18 6.19 8.27
C SER A 367 -19.73 6.07 6.80
N TRP A 368 -19.48 4.85 6.32
CA TRP A 368 -19.00 4.62 4.96
C TRP A 368 -19.95 5.15 3.87
N PHE A 369 -21.26 4.97 4.02
CA PHE A 369 -22.24 5.50 3.06
C PHE A 369 -22.20 7.04 3.04
N VAL A 370 -22.26 7.67 4.22
CA VAL A 370 -22.34 9.12 4.32
C VAL A 370 -21.05 9.79 3.82
N TRP A 371 -19.89 9.32 4.27
CA TRP A 371 -18.61 9.94 3.93
C TRP A 371 -18.18 9.71 2.48
N GLN A 372 -18.54 8.58 1.87
CA GLN A 372 -18.23 8.31 0.47
C GLN A 372 -19.12 9.13 -0.48
N ILE A 373 -20.39 9.35 -0.11
CA ILE A 373 -21.37 9.99 -0.99
C ILE A 373 -21.40 11.52 -0.80
N ALA A 374 -21.35 11.98 0.45
CA ALA A 374 -21.53 13.38 0.81
C ALA A 374 -20.30 14.02 1.49
N GLY A 375 -19.17 13.31 1.56
CA GLY A 375 -17.99 13.75 2.31
C GLY A 375 -17.45 15.12 1.88
N ARG A 376 -17.50 15.44 0.59
CA ARG A 376 -17.05 16.74 0.05
C ARG A 376 -17.90 17.89 0.57
N GLN A 377 -19.22 17.73 0.59
CA GLN A 377 -20.15 18.74 1.09
C GLN A 377 -20.04 18.87 2.62
N LEU A 378 -19.91 17.74 3.32
CA LEU A 378 -19.73 17.73 4.78
C LEU A 378 -18.42 18.40 5.20
N GLN A 379 -17.34 18.20 4.45
CA GLN A 379 -16.08 18.93 4.65
C GLN A 379 -16.30 20.44 4.57
N PHE A 380 -17.05 20.91 3.57
CA PHE A 380 -17.36 22.33 3.43
C PHE A 380 -18.21 22.85 4.59
N ILE A 381 -19.26 22.11 4.99
CA ILE A 381 -20.11 22.46 6.15
C ILE A 381 -19.25 22.59 7.41
N LYS A 382 -18.35 21.63 7.66
CA LYS A 382 -17.47 21.67 8.83
C LYS A 382 -16.46 22.82 8.79
N ALA A 383 -15.91 23.13 7.63
CA ALA A 383 -15.00 24.27 7.48
C ALA A 383 -15.70 25.60 7.77
N CYS A 384 -16.98 25.72 7.40
CA CYS A 384 -17.79 26.93 7.63
C CYS A 384 -18.40 27.01 9.04
N SER A 385 -18.39 25.92 9.83
CA SER A 385 -18.96 25.88 11.17
C SER A 385 -17.97 26.27 12.28
N VAL A 386 -16.68 26.40 11.94
CA VAL A 386 -15.65 26.86 12.89
C VAL A 386 -16.04 28.26 13.35
N ARG A 387 -16.37 28.38 14.63
CA ARG A 387 -16.90 29.61 15.22
C ARG A 387 -15.79 30.64 15.32
N ASP A 388 -16.02 31.79 14.73
CA ASP A 388 -15.23 33.00 14.95
C ASP A 388 -15.57 33.53 16.35
N THR A 389 -14.91 33.03 17.39
CA THR A 389 -15.18 33.42 18.79
C THR A 389 -14.57 34.77 19.16
N GLY A 390 -14.00 35.52 18.22
CA GLY A 390 -13.69 36.93 18.45
C GLY A 390 -12.74 37.52 17.42
N SER A 391 -13.20 38.52 16.67
CA SER A 391 -12.45 39.58 15.95
C SER A 391 -11.21 39.22 15.10
N ASP A 392 -10.82 37.95 15.00
CA ASP A 392 -9.58 37.52 14.36
C ASP A 392 -9.92 36.88 13.02
N ALA A 393 -9.97 37.73 11.98
CA ALA A 393 -10.22 37.34 10.60
C ALA A 393 -9.21 36.31 10.04
N SER A 394 -8.19 35.93 10.82
CA SER A 394 -7.22 34.89 10.51
C SER A 394 -7.78 33.45 10.56
N LEU A 395 -8.93 33.22 11.20
CA LEU A 395 -9.56 31.90 11.31
C LEU A 395 -10.58 31.60 10.18
N ALA A 396 -10.81 32.54 9.27
CA ALA A 396 -11.73 32.34 8.16
C ALA A 396 -11.25 31.22 7.20
N PRO A 397 -12.15 30.33 6.73
CA PRO A 397 -11.76 29.26 5.82
C PRO A 397 -11.32 29.81 4.46
N PHE A 398 -10.17 29.35 3.97
CA PHE A 398 -9.65 29.69 2.65
C PHE A 398 -10.01 28.59 1.63
N PRO A 399 -10.92 28.83 0.67
CA PRO A 399 -11.23 27.83 -0.35
C PRO A 399 -10.06 27.68 -1.32
N VAL A 400 -9.57 26.46 -1.48
CA VAL A 400 -8.47 26.13 -2.40
C VAL A 400 -9.01 25.28 -3.55
N VAL A 401 -8.74 25.72 -4.79
CA VAL A 401 -9.13 24.94 -5.98
C VAL A 401 -8.34 23.62 -6.07
N PRO A 402 -8.91 22.55 -6.67
CA PRO A 402 -8.29 21.23 -6.67
C PRO A 402 -6.85 21.20 -7.21
N SER A 403 -6.54 21.98 -8.24
CA SER A 403 -5.20 22.05 -8.82
C SER A 403 -4.14 22.55 -7.83
N ILE A 404 -4.49 23.51 -6.98
CA ILE A 404 -3.60 24.03 -5.94
C ILE A 404 -3.59 23.08 -4.73
N TYR A 405 -4.75 22.55 -4.32
CA TYR A 405 -4.82 21.60 -3.20
C TYR A 405 -3.91 20.38 -3.43
N ASN A 406 -3.87 19.86 -4.66
CA ASN A 406 -3.06 18.69 -5.03
C ASN A 406 -1.54 18.89 -4.91
N ILE A 407 -1.05 20.14 -4.93
CA ILE A 407 0.38 20.44 -4.79
C ILE A 407 0.75 20.86 -3.36
N LEU A 408 -0.23 21.20 -2.52
CA LEU A 408 0.02 21.52 -1.12
C LEU A 408 0.42 20.26 -0.34
N ARG A 409 1.36 20.42 0.59
CA ARG A 409 1.80 19.37 1.51
C ARG A 409 1.90 19.94 2.92
N PRO A 410 1.59 19.16 3.97
CA PRO A 410 1.84 19.58 5.33
C PRO A 410 3.30 19.98 5.53
N LYS A 411 3.55 21.16 6.09
CA LYS A 411 4.92 21.63 6.40
C LYS A 411 5.37 20.96 7.70
N ILE A 412 6.03 19.80 7.61
CA ILE A 412 6.46 18.99 8.76
C ILE A 412 7.25 19.80 9.80
N ARG A 413 8.16 20.69 9.35
CA ARG A 413 8.92 21.58 10.25
C ARG A 413 8.06 22.59 11.00
N GLY A 414 6.93 23.00 10.42
CA GLY A 414 5.97 23.91 11.06
C GLY A 414 5.13 23.21 12.12
N VAL A 415 4.77 21.94 11.89
CA VAL A 415 3.98 21.12 12.84
C VAL A 415 4.72 20.98 14.17
N GLY A 416 6.02 20.66 14.15
CA GLY A 416 6.81 20.55 15.39
C GLY A 416 6.92 21.86 16.18
N LYS A 417 6.94 23.01 15.49
CA LYS A 417 6.93 24.33 16.14
C LYS A 417 5.57 24.68 16.73
N LEU A 418 4.48 24.33 16.04
CA LEU A 418 3.13 24.56 16.55
C LEU A 418 2.84 23.73 17.79
N LEU A 419 3.26 22.45 17.78
CA LEU A 419 3.09 21.57 18.94
C LEU A 419 3.91 22.05 20.15
N SER A 420 5.14 22.53 19.95
CA SER A 420 5.96 23.08 21.05
C SER A 420 5.36 24.35 21.65
N HIS A 421 4.82 25.27 20.83
CA HIS A 421 4.13 26.45 21.34
C HIS A 421 2.83 26.12 22.10
N GLN A 422 2.04 25.14 21.65
CA GLN A 422 0.85 24.70 22.40
C GLN A 422 1.21 24.05 23.75
N THR A 423 2.34 23.33 23.82
CA THR A 423 2.79 22.71 25.08
C THR A 423 3.30 23.75 26.09
N GLU A 424 3.82 24.89 25.63
CA GLU A 424 4.23 26.01 26.49
C GLU A 424 3.03 26.81 27.02
N GLU A 425 1.95 26.94 26.24
CA GLU A 425 0.70 27.58 26.70
C GLU A 425 -0.05 26.71 27.72
N ASP A 426 -0.13 25.39 27.52
CA ASP A 426 -0.78 24.46 28.47
C ASP A 426 -0.05 24.36 29.83
N LEU A 427 1.25 24.68 29.90
CA LEU A 427 2.01 24.74 31.16
C LEU A 427 1.90 26.11 31.87
N GLY A 428 1.34 27.12 31.21
CA GLY A 428 1.18 28.48 31.74
C GLY A 428 -0.08 28.68 32.61
N ASP A 429 -1.06 27.78 32.50
CA ASP A 429 -2.36 27.91 33.20
C ASP A 429 -2.40 27.23 34.58
N ASP A 430 -1.39 26.40 34.93
CA ASP A 430 -1.30 25.72 36.23
C ASP A 430 -0.50 26.49 37.30
N GLU A 431 0.07 27.67 36.98
CA GLU A 431 0.95 28.43 37.91
C GLU A 431 0.31 29.67 38.58
N TYR A 432 -1.02 29.82 38.51
CA TYR A 432 -1.76 30.84 39.27
C TYR A 432 -2.99 30.27 40.00
N ASN A 433 -2.75 29.45 41.02
CA ASN A 433 -3.67 29.30 42.15
C ASN A 433 -2.90 28.84 43.40
N ILE A 434 -2.33 29.81 44.12
CA ILE A 434 -2.09 29.74 45.58
C ILE A 434 -3.08 30.68 46.25
#